data_AF-S7U4S2-F1
#
_entry.id   AF-S7U4S2-F1
#
_cell.length_a   1.000
_cell.length_b   1.000
_cell.length_c   1.000
_cell.angle_alpha   90.00
_cell.angle_beta   90.00
_cell.angle_gamma   90.00
#
_symmetry.space_group_name_H-M   'P 1'
#
loop_
_entity.id
_entity.type
_entity.pdbx_description
1 polymer ?
#
loop_
_entity_poly.entity_id
_entity_poly.type
_entity_poly.pdbx_seq_one_letter_code
_entity_poly.pdbx_strand_id
1 'polypeptide(L)'
;MAQLRGHSMLNTKWRRGDCMALQLIKLFVAATTTTEVAPDVARFFYITTAETAEGATLTIDAASFLQDDGSQATQLPALATNNSYFNVYINGVLQMEGISTYTPGATGVGSLSITVPTGSGSIPANTPVVLEIVQFAPSSNTTVTT
;
A
#
# COMPACT_ATOMS: atom_id res chain seq x y z
N MET A 1 -56.11 94.02 -2.32
CA MET A 1 -55.47 94.15 -0.98
C MET A 1 -55.76 92.86 -0.23
N ALA A 2 -54.82 92.04 0.26
CA ALA A 2 -53.39 92.19 0.49
C ALA A 2 -52.69 90.84 0.26
N GLN A 3 -51.42 90.90 -0.16
CA GLN A 3 -50.50 89.76 -0.30
C GLN A 3 -50.11 89.17 1.06
N LEU A 4 -49.76 87.88 1.10
CA LEU A 4 -48.69 87.37 1.95
C LEU A 4 -47.91 86.26 1.23
N ARG A 5 -46.59 86.42 1.20
CA ARG A 5 -45.56 85.58 0.55
C ARG A 5 -45.10 84.43 1.47
N GLY A 6 -44.53 83.38 0.89
CA GLY A 6 -43.66 82.40 1.59
C GLY A 6 -43.38 81.19 0.70
N HIS A 7 -42.34 81.20 -0.14
CA HIS A 7 -41.01 80.60 0.08
C HIS A 7 -41.00 79.13 0.56
N SER A 8 -40.60 78.27 -0.39
CA SER A 8 -39.66 77.14 -0.26
C SER A 8 -39.84 76.16 0.90
N MET A 9 -40.09 74.88 0.57
CA MET A 9 -39.18 73.80 0.95
C MET A 9 -39.49 72.53 0.15
N LEU A 10 -38.44 72.00 -0.48
CA LEU A 10 -38.41 70.66 -1.04
C LEU A 10 -38.70 69.63 0.05
N ASN A 11 -39.49 68.62 -0.27
CA ASN A 11 -39.19 67.29 0.22
C ASN A 11 -39.69 66.25 -0.78
N THR A 12 -38.94 66.12 -1.88
CA THR A 12 -39.03 64.95 -2.75
C THR A 12 -38.61 63.73 -1.93
N LYS A 13 -39.61 62.99 -1.44
CA LYS A 13 -39.46 61.69 -0.82
C LYS A 13 -38.99 60.68 -1.87
N TRP A 14 -37.72 60.75 -2.24
CA TRP A 14 -37.04 59.67 -2.96
C TRP A 14 -36.84 58.54 -1.97
N ARG A 15 -37.78 57.57 -1.96
CA ARG A 15 -37.49 56.25 -1.42
C ARG A 15 -36.25 55.76 -2.15
N ARG A 16 -35.12 55.64 -1.45
CA ARG A 16 -34.00 54.83 -1.92
C ARG A 16 -34.62 53.47 -2.26
N GLY A 17 -34.64 53.12 -3.54
CA GLY A 17 -34.87 51.72 -3.90
C GLY A 17 -33.79 50.96 -3.17
N ASP A 18 -34.21 50.04 -2.29
CA ASP A 18 -33.30 49.24 -1.48
C ASP A 18 -32.29 48.62 -2.45
N CYS A 19 -31.05 49.10 -2.40
CA CYS A 19 -29.99 48.45 -3.13
C CYS A 19 -29.88 47.06 -2.50
N MET A 20 -30.02 46.02 -3.31
CA MET A 20 -29.77 44.67 -2.83
C MET A 20 -28.28 44.62 -2.48
N ALA A 21 -27.98 44.79 -1.20
CA ALA A 21 -26.63 44.64 -0.70
C ALA A 21 -26.21 43.19 -1.01
N LEU A 22 -25.15 43.04 -1.81
CA LEU A 22 -24.59 41.73 -2.07
C LEU A 22 -23.99 41.21 -0.76
N GLN A 23 -24.63 40.19 -0.15
CA GLN A 23 -24.03 39.48 0.97
C GLN A 23 -23.04 38.45 0.45
N LEU A 24 -21.75 38.66 0.74
CA LEU A 24 -20.75 37.61 0.57
C LEU A 24 -20.89 36.62 1.73
N ILE A 25 -21.34 35.40 1.44
CA ILE A 25 -21.18 34.26 2.34
C ILE A 25 -19.91 33.53 1.91
N LYS A 26 -18.94 33.40 2.82
CA LYS A 26 -17.72 32.63 2.57
C LYS A 26 -18.03 31.15 2.79
N LEU A 27 -17.98 30.35 1.72
CA LEU A 27 -18.03 28.89 1.85
C LEU A 27 -16.70 28.41 2.48
N PHE A 28 -16.80 27.68 3.58
CA PHE A 28 -15.68 26.99 4.22
C PHE A 28 -15.93 25.49 4.12
N VAL A 29 -15.07 24.78 3.38
CA VAL A 29 -15.13 23.31 3.27
C VAL A 29 -13.83 22.73 3.78
N ALA A 30 -13.94 21.74 4.66
CA ALA A 30 -12.82 20.97 5.19
C ALA A 30 -13.15 19.48 5.05
N ALA A 31 -12.12 18.67 4.79
CA ALA A 31 -12.21 17.22 4.77
C ALA A 31 -11.03 16.61 5.51
N THR A 32 -11.27 15.46 6.14
CA THR A 32 -10.24 14.66 6.82
C THR A 32 -10.42 13.22 6.38
N THR A 33 -9.31 12.51 6.19
CA THR A 33 -9.34 11.09 5.82
C THR A 33 -8.31 10.34 6.65
N THR A 34 -8.75 9.23 7.21
CA THR A 34 -7.95 8.32 8.03
C THR A 34 -7.86 6.99 7.30
N THR A 35 -6.64 6.49 7.13
CA THR A 35 -6.36 5.20 6.49
C THR A 35 -5.82 4.25 7.54
N GLU A 36 -6.47 3.10 7.70
CA GLU A 36 -5.94 2.00 8.50
C GLU A 36 -5.21 1.03 7.58
N VAL A 37 -4.05 0.55 8.03
CA VAL A 37 -3.21 -0.38 7.29
C VAL A 37 -2.96 -1.60 8.17
N ALA A 38 -3.41 -2.77 7.71
CA ALA A 38 -3.08 -4.05 8.29
C ALA A 38 -2.27 -4.88 7.28
N PRO A 39 -1.13 -5.47 7.68
CA PRO A 39 -0.41 -6.39 6.81
C PRO A 39 -1.15 -7.72 6.67
N ASP A 40 -1.13 -8.27 5.47
CA ASP A 40 -1.38 -9.67 5.20
C ASP A 40 -0.03 -10.40 5.13
N VAL A 41 0.16 -11.42 5.95
CA VAL A 41 1.44 -12.13 6.09
C VAL A 41 1.22 -13.60 5.78
N ALA A 42 1.98 -14.13 4.83
CA ALA A 42 2.00 -15.54 4.47
C ALA A 42 3.42 -16.09 4.62
N ARG A 43 3.56 -17.26 5.26
CA ARG A 43 4.84 -17.96 5.35
C ARG A 43 4.79 -19.30 4.64
N PHE A 44 5.89 -19.58 3.95
CA PHE A 44 6.11 -20.79 3.19
C PHE A 44 7.36 -21.48 3.72
N PHE A 45 7.22 -22.74 4.10
CA PHE A 45 8.25 -23.52 4.78
C PHE A 45 8.74 -24.64 3.88
N TYR A 46 10.06 -24.78 3.75
CA TYR A 46 10.71 -25.84 2.99
C TYR A 46 11.89 -26.41 3.79
N ILE A 47 12.10 -27.72 3.72
CA ILE A 47 13.29 -28.38 4.26
C ILE A 47 14.11 -28.87 3.08
N THR A 48 15.38 -28.46 2.98
CA THR A 48 16.25 -28.91 1.88
C THR A 48 16.42 -30.43 1.90
N THR A 49 16.33 -31.06 0.73
CA THR A 49 16.45 -32.52 0.60
C THR A 49 17.88 -32.96 0.28
N ALA A 50 18.70 -32.05 -0.24
CA ALA A 50 20.09 -32.26 -0.62
C ALA A 50 20.92 -31.02 -0.30
N GLU A 51 22.23 -31.20 -0.29
CA GLU A 51 23.17 -30.08 -0.19
C GLU A 51 23.11 -29.20 -1.45
N THR A 52 23.11 -27.89 -1.26
CA THR A 52 23.37 -26.90 -2.31
C THR A 52 24.76 -26.31 -2.08
N ALA A 53 25.70 -26.65 -2.95
CA ALA A 53 27.08 -26.17 -2.86
C ALA A 53 27.17 -24.63 -3.00
N GLU A 54 28.27 -24.05 -2.51
CA GLU A 54 28.57 -22.64 -2.79
C GLU A 54 28.71 -22.39 -4.30
N GLY A 55 28.30 -21.22 -4.76
CA GLY A 55 28.22 -20.87 -6.18
C GLY A 55 27.05 -21.51 -6.94
N ALA A 56 26.31 -22.45 -6.34
CA ALA A 56 25.12 -23.04 -6.95
C ALA A 56 23.84 -22.28 -6.56
N THR A 57 22.72 -22.66 -7.19
CA THR A 57 21.40 -22.07 -6.91
C THR A 57 20.46 -23.14 -6.38
N LEU A 58 19.90 -22.90 -5.19
CA LEU A 58 18.78 -23.66 -4.67
C LEU A 58 17.50 -23.13 -5.32
N THR A 59 16.78 -23.96 -6.07
CA THR A 59 15.48 -23.61 -6.64
C THR A 59 14.39 -24.43 -5.96
N ILE A 60 13.37 -23.75 -5.43
CA ILE A 60 12.25 -24.37 -4.70
C ILE A 60 10.97 -24.04 -5.46
N ASP A 61 10.27 -25.07 -5.92
CA ASP A 61 8.96 -24.92 -6.56
C ASP A 61 7.87 -24.59 -5.53
N ALA A 62 6.82 -23.88 -5.94
CA ALA A 62 5.65 -23.57 -5.12
C ALA A 62 5.10 -24.81 -4.40
N ALA A 63 4.98 -25.96 -5.08
CA ALA A 63 4.48 -27.20 -4.50
C ALA A 63 5.41 -27.81 -3.45
N SER A 64 6.66 -27.39 -3.35
CA SER A 64 7.59 -27.90 -2.34
C SER A 64 7.40 -27.23 -0.97
N PHE A 65 6.67 -26.11 -0.93
CA PHE A 65 6.41 -25.40 0.31
C PHE A 65 5.21 -25.96 1.08
N LEU A 66 5.31 -25.93 2.40
CA LEU A 66 4.18 -25.98 3.32
C LEU A 66 3.74 -24.57 3.70
N GLN A 67 2.46 -24.39 3.97
CA GLN A 67 1.88 -23.13 4.46
C GLN A 67 1.84 -23.10 5.99
N ASP A 68 1.42 -21.97 6.58
CA ASP A 68 1.28 -21.81 8.04
C ASP A 68 0.34 -22.84 8.68
N ASP A 69 -0.64 -23.37 7.93
CA ASP A 69 -1.56 -24.43 8.40
C ASP A 69 -1.01 -25.85 8.21
N GLY A 70 0.21 -25.99 7.67
CA GLY A 70 0.87 -27.25 7.37
C GLY A 70 0.39 -27.93 6.08
N SER A 71 -0.51 -27.31 5.31
CA SER A 71 -0.91 -27.81 4.00
C SER A 71 0.15 -27.50 2.93
N GLN A 72 0.13 -28.25 1.84
CA GLN A 72 1.02 -28.01 0.71
C GLN A 72 0.57 -26.77 -0.07
N ALA A 73 1.50 -25.87 -0.39
CA ALA A 73 1.21 -24.70 -1.21
C ALA A 73 0.95 -25.11 -2.67
N THR A 74 -0.08 -24.52 -3.29
CA THR A 74 -0.38 -24.75 -4.71
C THR A 74 0.10 -23.60 -5.60
N GLN A 75 0.43 -22.46 -4.99
CA GLN A 75 0.93 -21.27 -5.68
C GLN A 75 1.69 -20.36 -4.72
N LEU A 76 2.58 -19.54 -5.30
CA LEU A 76 3.16 -18.37 -4.64
C LEU A 76 2.42 -17.11 -5.10
N PRO A 77 1.94 -16.24 -4.18
CA PRO A 77 1.07 -15.12 -4.52
C PRO A 77 1.78 -14.00 -5.29
N ALA A 78 1.07 -13.27 -6.15
CA ALA A 78 1.63 -12.06 -6.75
C ALA A 78 1.94 -11.00 -5.67
N LEU A 79 3.06 -10.30 -5.83
CA LEU A 79 3.48 -9.21 -4.96
C LEU A 79 2.81 -7.90 -5.37
N ALA A 80 2.14 -7.25 -4.42
CA ALA A 80 1.53 -5.94 -4.60
C ALA A 80 2.61 -4.91 -4.91
N THR A 81 2.52 -4.29 -6.10
CA THR A 81 3.48 -3.29 -6.55
C THR A 81 3.59 -2.15 -5.54
N ASN A 82 4.82 -1.85 -5.10
CA ASN A 82 5.14 -0.82 -4.10
C ASN A 82 4.50 -1.01 -2.71
N ASN A 83 3.88 -2.16 -2.44
CA ASN A 83 3.15 -2.38 -1.21
C ASN A 83 3.30 -3.80 -0.67
N SER A 84 4.45 -4.40 -0.97
CA SER A 84 4.82 -5.71 -0.49
C SER A 84 6.33 -5.85 -0.43
N TYR A 85 6.78 -6.82 0.35
CA TYR A 85 8.14 -7.32 0.34
C TYR A 85 8.13 -8.80 0.72
N PHE A 86 9.26 -9.47 0.49
CA PHE A 86 9.48 -10.82 1.00
C PHE A 86 10.83 -10.90 1.70
N ASN A 87 10.91 -11.77 2.69
CA ASN A 87 12.13 -12.12 3.40
C ASN A 87 12.41 -13.60 3.19
N VAL A 88 13.70 -13.96 3.13
CA VAL A 88 14.14 -15.34 3.08
C VAL A 88 14.99 -15.61 4.31
N TYR A 89 14.63 -16.65 5.05
CA TYR A 89 15.40 -17.14 6.19
C TYR A 89 15.94 -18.52 5.86
N ILE A 90 17.23 -18.74 6.13
CA ILE A 90 17.87 -20.04 6.00
C ILE A 90 18.39 -20.41 7.38
N ASN A 91 17.96 -21.55 7.89
CA ASN A 91 18.25 -22.02 9.25
C ASN A 91 17.94 -20.95 10.34
N GLY A 92 16.88 -20.16 10.13
CA GLY A 92 16.48 -19.07 11.03
C GLY A 92 17.24 -17.75 10.86
N VAL A 93 18.19 -17.66 9.93
CA VAL A 93 18.97 -16.43 9.66
C VAL A 93 18.41 -15.71 8.44
N LEU A 94 18.07 -14.42 8.58
CA LEU A 94 17.65 -13.57 7.48
C LEU A 94 18.76 -13.45 6.43
N GLN A 95 18.41 -13.64 5.18
CA GLN A 95 19.33 -13.56 4.05
C GLN A 95 19.29 -12.20 3.36
N MET A 96 20.37 -11.89 2.65
CA MET A 96 20.43 -10.70 1.79
C MET A 96 19.40 -10.82 0.66
N GLU A 97 18.70 -9.73 0.36
CA GLU A 97 17.66 -9.73 -0.68
C GLU A 97 18.24 -10.05 -2.07
N GLY A 98 19.41 -9.49 -2.42
CA GLY A 98 20.05 -9.66 -3.72
C GLY A 98 20.55 -11.07 -4.07
N ILE A 99 20.43 -12.06 -3.17
CA ILE A 99 20.73 -13.47 -3.49
C ILE A 99 19.47 -14.28 -3.79
N SER A 100 18.29 -13.70 -3.60
CA SER A 100 17.01 -14.38 -3.77
C SER A 100 16.25 -13.82 -4.97
N THR A 101 15.61 -14.69 -5.75
CA THR A 101 14.70 -14.32 -6.84
C THR A 101 13.36 -14.99 -6.60
N TYR A 102 12.33 -14.18 -6.44
CA TYR A 102 10.96 -14.63 -6.23
C TYR A 102 10.17 -14.57 -7.54
N THR A 103 9.57 -15.70 -7.91
CA THR A 103 8.66 -15.80 -9.07
C THR A 103 7.28 -16.21 -8.57
N PRO A 104 6.24 -15.36 -8.70
CA PRO A 104 4.88 -15.75 -8.35
C PRO A 104 4.30 -16.73 -9.39
N GLY A 105 3.36 -17.56 -8.96
CA GLY A 105 2.67 -18.50 -9.86
C GLY A 105 2.33 -19.83 -9.21
N ALA A 106 1.63 -20.68 -9.96
CA ALA A 106 1.27 -22.04 -9.56
C ALA A 106 2.47 -23.00 -9.67
N THR A 107 2.29 -24.24 -9.23
CA THR A 107 3.25 -25.35 -9.41
C THR A 107 3.85 -25.40 -10.82
N GLY A 108 5.16 -25.54 -10.90
CA GLY A 108 5.93 -25.54 -12.15
C GLY A 108 6.29 -24.16 -12.68
N VAL A 109 5.77 -23.08 -12.09
CA VAL A 109 6.05 -21.68 -12.46
C VAL A 109 6.50 -20.88 -11.25
N GLY A 110 5.69 -20.88 -10.20
CA GLY A 110 5.98 -20.21 -8.95
C GLY A 110 7.21 -20.84 -8.29
N SER A 111 8.21 -20.03 -7.97
CA SER A 111 9.45 -20.52 -7.40
C SER A 111 10.18 -19.47 -6.56
N LEU A 112 10.98 -19.97 -5.61
CA LEU A 112 12.01 -19.21 -4.94
C LEU A 112 13.37 -19.77 -5.36
N SER A 113 14.23 -18.92 -5.93
CA SER A 113 15.61 -19.26 -6.25
C SER A 113 16.56 -18.51 -5.33
N ILE A 114 17.51 -19.21 -4.73
CA ILE A 114 18.51 -18.65 -3.81
C ILE A 114 19.90 -19.00 -4.36
N THR A 115 20.67 -17.99 -4.74
CA THR A 115 22.07 -18.16 -5.16
C THR A 115 22.95 -18.22 -3.93
N VAL A 116 23.68 -19.32 -3.73
CA VAL A 116 24.60 -19.47 -2.61
C VAL A 116 25.91 -18.76 -2.96
N PRO A 117 26.30 -17.67 -2.28
CA PRO A 117 27.53 -16.96 -2.64
C PRO A 117 28.79 -17.81 -2.44
N THR A 118 29.78 -17.67 -3.32
CA THR A 118 31.10 -18.28 -3.12
C THR A 118 31.75 -17.73 -1.85
N GLY A 119 32.32 -18.61 -1.02
CA GLY A 119 32.92 -18.27 0.26
C GLY A 119 31.94 -18.15 1.43
N SER A 120 30.64 -18.41 1.21
CA SER A 120 29.62 -18.44 2.28
C SER A 120 29.43 -19.84 2.90
N GLY A 121 30.02 -20.87 2.31
CA GLY A 121 29.73 -22.26 2.61
C GLY A 121 28.52 -22.80 1.83
N SER A 122 28.24 -24.09 1.94
CA SER A 122 27.07 -24.72 1.32
C SER A 122 25.84 -24.64 2.22
N ILE A 123 24.65 -24.82 1.64
CA ILE A 123 23.41 -25.07 2.37
C ILE A 123 23.28 -26.60 2.49
N PRO A 124 23.44 -27.21 3.68
CA PRO A 124 23.33 -28.65 3.84
C PRO A 124 21.90 -29.16 3.59
N ALA A 125 21.76 -30.47 3.39
CA ALA A 125 20.45 -31.12 3.47
C ALA A 125 19.84 -30.97 4.88
N ASN A 126 18.52 -31.06 4.98
CA ASN A 126 17.73 -30.87 6.19
C ASN A 126 17.83 -29.46 6.80
N THR A 127 18.16 -28.47 5.98
CA THR A 127 18.19 -27.06 6.38
C THR A 127 16.81 -26.45 6.19
N PRO A 128 16.20 -25.84 7.22
CA PRO A 128 14.96 -25.11 7.07
C PRO A 128 15.13 -23.83 6.25
N VAL A 129 14.24 -23.62 5.29
CA VAL A 129 14.10 -22.38 4.52
C VAL A 129 12.69 -21.84 4.76
N VAL A 130 12.60 -20.57 5.15
CA VAL A 130 11.32 -19.87 5.32
C VAL A 130 11.28 -18.69 4.37
N LEU A 131 10.26 -18.66 3.53
CA LEU A 131 9.89 -17.51 2.74
C LEU A 131 8.73 -16.82 3.45
N GLU A 132 8.93 -15.59 3.90
CA GLU A 132 7.89 -14.76 4.45
C GLU A 132 7.51 -13.68 3.44
N ILE A 133 6.23 -13.55 3.15
CA ILE A 133 5.69 -12.52 2.27
C ILE A 133 4.80 -11.62 3.12
N VAL A 134 5.05 -10.32 3.04
CA VAL A 134 4.25 -9.29 3.71
C VAL A 134 3.66 -8.38 2.67
N GLN A 135 2.34 -8.25 2.67
CA GLN A 135 1.59 -7.43 1.72
C GLN A 135 0.70 -6.44 2.45
N PHE A 136 0.48 -5.29 1.83
CA PHE A 136 -0.43 -4.27 2.33
C PHE A 136 -1.43 -3.92 1.22
N ALA A 137 -2.70 -3.71 1.60
CA ALA A 137 -3.75 -3.28 0.66
C ALA A 137 -4.62 -2.10 1.16
N PRO A 138 -4.05 -1.05 1.79
CA PRO A 138 -4.82 0.13 2.15
C PRO A 138 -5.26 0.92 0.91
N SER A 139 -6.44 1.52 0.99
CA SER A 139 -6.92 2.49 0.00
C SER A 139 -7.59 3.66 0.71
N SER A 140 -7.49 4.86 0.12
CA SER A 140 -8.19 6.05 0.60
C SER A 140 -8.39 7.02 -0.56
N ASN A 141 -9.58 7.61 -0.61
CA ASN A 141 -9.92 8.63 -1.60
C ASN A 141 -10.72 9.73 -0.88
N THR A 142 -10.35 10.99 -1.13
CA THR A 142 -11.02 12.16 -0.55
C THR A 142 -11.39 13.10 -1.68
N THR A 143 -12.68 13.21 -1.98
CA THR A 143 -13.18 14.18 -2.96
C THR A 143 -13.92 15.28 -2.24
N VAL A 144 -13.50 16.53 -2.48
CA VAL A 144 -14.15 17.72 -1.94
C VAL A 144 -14.69 18.53 -3.12
N THR A 145 -16.01 18.65 -3.22
CA THR A 145 -16.68 19.45 -4.24
C THR A 145 -17.33 20.65 -3.55
N THR A 146 -17.09 21.85 -4.10
CA THR A 146 -17.57 23.14 -3.57
C THR A 146 -18.62 23.75 -4.48
#